data_AF-A0A373JA07-F1
#
_entry.id   AF-A0A373JA07-F1
#
_cell.length_a   1.000
_cell.length_b   1.000
_cell.length_c   1.000
_cell.angle_alpha   90.00
_cell.angle_beta   90.00
_cell.angle_gamma   90.00
#
_symmetry.space_group_name_H-M   'P 1'
#
loop_
_entity.id
_entity.type
_entity.pdbx_description
1 polymer ?
#
loop_
_entity_poly.entity_id
_entity_poly.type
_entity_poly.pdbx_seq_one_letter_code
_entity_poly.pdbx_strand_id
1 'polypeptide(L)'
;MEYYGFFNGGTEYGQEEFNRYFDNIYESGIAVNSDGSMQYPITISSGKVTVGKGFAILKGFYHYNDSPKEFQLSPDANYPKIYRVILQLNVSQSSVKLLVRAGGASSAPNTPALTRTETIYELSLGQYRVAKNGGITLYRDERSNNLVCGAIRPKTLTAYNAAMKENQRLFDEWFKQQQGTGWRNIYTQSTTPTGAVSGSIWINELT
;
A
#
# COMPACT_ATOMS: atom_id res chain seq x y z
N MET A 1 22.13 -16.78 20.14
CA MET A 1 21.16 -16.96 21.25
C MET A 1 19.79 -17.11 20.64
N GLU A 2 18.99 -18.02 21.15
CA GLU A 2 17.62 -18.30 20.69
C GLU A 2 16.62 -17.75 21.69
N TYR A 3 15.44 -17.31 21.21
CA TYR A 3 14.40 -16.70 22.02
C TYR A 3 13.03 -17.33 21.70
N TYR A 4 12.18 -17.51 22.72
CA TYR A 4 10.82 -18.06 22.61
C TYR A 4 9.85 -17.28 23.52
N GLY A 5 8.53 -17.39 23.29
CA GLY A 5 7.52 -16.63 24.05
C GLY A 5 6.08 -17.01 23.75
N PHE A 6 5.15 -16.27 24.35
CA PHE A 6 3.69 -16.45 24.37
C PHE A 6 3.16 -17.69 25.11
N PHE A 7 3.86 -18.15 26.15
CA PHE A 7 3.37 -19.19 27.07
C PHE A 7 2.63 -18.59 28.26
N ASN A 8 1.62 -19.30 28.79
CA ASN A 8 0.64 -18.88 29.79
C ASN A 8 1.20 -18.08 30.99
N GLY A 9 1.38 -16.76 30.83
CA GLY A 9 1.54 -15.77 31.90
C GLY A 9 2.83 -15.80 32.72
N GLY A 10 3.73 -16.77 32.50
CA GLY A 10 5.00 -16.89 33.24
C GLY A 10 6.10 -15.93 32.78
N THR A 11 5.84 -15.08 31.78
CA THR A 11 6.81 -14.17 31.18
C THR A 11 6.13 -12.86 30.82
N GLU A 12 6.74 -11.74 31.22
CA GLU A 12 6.35 -10.41 30.78
C GLU A 12 7.02 -10.10 29.42
N TYR A 13 6.26 -9.53 28.49
CA TYR A 13 6.75 -9.17 27.16
C TYR A 13 6.81 -7.65 27.03
N GLY A 14 7.98 -7.13 26.65
CA GLY A 14 8.19 -5.72 26.43
C GLY A 14 7.88 -5.29 25.00
N GLN A 15 8.11 -4.01 24.75
CA GLN A 15 7.96 -3.40 23.43
C GLN A 15 8.78 -4.14 22.35
N GLU A 16 10.01 -4.54 22.67
CA GLU A 16 10.92 -5.17 21.71
C GLU A 16 10.39 -6.52 21.23
N GLU A 17 9.86 -7.35 22.13
CA GLU A 17 9.28 -8.65 21.79
C GLU A 17 8.05 -8.50 20.89
N PHE A 18 7.12 -7.61 21.25
CA PHE A 18 5.91 -7.38 20.45
C PHE A 18 6.24 -6.81 19.08
N ASN A 19 7.09 -5.80 19.01
CA ASN A 19 7.45 -5.17 17.74
C ASN A 19 8.19 -6.16 16.84
N ARG A 20 9.12 -6.96 17.38
CA ARG A 20 9.79 -8.02 16.63
C ARG A 20 8.78 -9.03 16.10
N TYR A 21 7.81 -9.44 16.90
CA TYR A 21 6.79 -10.38 16.49
C TYR A 21 5.91 -9.82 15.36
N PHE A 22 5.36 -8.62 15.51
CA PHE A 22 4.50 -8.00 14.50
C PHE A 22 5.26 -7.61 13.23
N ASP A 23 6.48 -7.10 13.34
CA ASP A 23 7.32 -6.81 12.18
C ASP A 23 7.66 -8.10 11.43
N ASN A 24 7.86 -9.23 12.10
CA ASN A 24 8.14 -10.48 11.39
C ASN A 24 6.92 -11.01 10.60
N ILE A 25 5.71 -10.69 11.03
CA ILE A 25 4.47 -11.20 10.42
C ILE A 25 3.92 -10.25 9.36
N TYR A 26 3.94 -8.94 9.60
CA TYR A 26 3.27 -7.95 8.76
C TYR A 26 4.22 -6.95 8.12
N GLU A 27 3.99 -6.67 6.83
CA GLU A 27 4.51 -5.49 6.17
C GLU A 27 3.95 -4.22 6.79
N SER A 28 4.75 -3.16 6.79
CA SER A 28 4.30 -1.85 7.22
C SER A 28 3.23 -1.32 6.26
N GLY A 29 2.18 -0.71 6.81
CA GLY A 29 1.06 -0.22 6.02
C GLY A 29 -0.08 0.30 6.89
N ILE A 30 -1.18 0.65 6.24
CA ILE A 30 -2.42 1.05 6.90
C ILE A 30 -3.51 -0.01 6.74
N ALA A 31 -4.46 -0.04 7.67
CA ALA A 31 -5.58 -0.96 7.62
C ALA A 31 -6.52 -0.64 6.46
N VAL A 32 -7.28 -1.66 6.06
CA VAL A 32 -8.28 -1.61 5.00
C VAL A 32 -9.63 -1.92 5.63
N ASN A 33 -10.66 -1.17 5.28
CA ASN A 33 -12.02 -1.42 5.71
C ASN A 33 -12.59 -2.66 5.02
N SER A 34 -13.71 -3.17 5.53
CA SER A 34 -14.38 -4.35 4.97
C SER A 34 -14.85 -4.17 3.52
N ASP A 35 -15.06 -2.92 3.08
CA ASP A 35 -15.42 -2.57 1.70
C ASP A 35 -14.21 -2.43 0.75
N GLY A 36 -13.00 -2.71 1.25
CA GLY A 36 -11.75 -2.59 0.47
C GLY A 36 -11.18 -1.17 0.43
N SER A 37 -11.85 -0.17 1.03
CA SER A 37 -11.32 1.19 1.11
C SER A 37 -10.16 1.29 2.11
N MET A 38 -9.11 2.01 1.75
CA MET A 38 -7.99 2.29 2.66
C MET A 38 -8.44 3.22 3.80
N GLN A 39 -8.02 2.93 5.04
CA GLN A 39 -8.23 3.83 6.17
C GLN A 39 -7.40 5.12 6.05
N TYR A 40 -7.46 5.99 7.07
CA TYR A 40 -6.90 7.34 7.03
C TYR A 40 -7.35 8.12 5.78
N PRO A 41 -8.66 8.26 5.53
CA PRO A 41 -9.14 9.03 4.39
C PRO A 41 -8.59 10.45 4.43
N ILE A 42 -8.03 10.88 3.31
CA ILE A 42 -7.42 12.19 3.16
C ILE A 42 -8.37 13.09 2.38
N THR A 43 -8.76 14.22 2.94
CA THR A 43 -9.75 15.14 2.37
C THR A 43 -9.31 16.59 2.54
N ILE A 44 -9.95 17.50 1.81
CA ILE A 44 -9.80 18.94 1.99
C ILE A 44 -11.12 19.47 2.54
N SER A 45 -11.07 20.10 3.70
CA SER A 45 -12.24 20.73 4.33
C SER A 45 -11.82 22.08 4.90
N SER A 46 -12.62 23.11 4.65
CA SER A 46 -12.39 24.46 5.20
C SER A 46 -10.97 25.01 4.99
N GLY A 47 -10.36 24.73 3.83
CA GLY A 47 -9.00 25.19 3.51
C GLY A 47 -7.88 24.46 4.26
N LYS A 48 -8.17 23.29 4.86
CA LYS A 48 -7.20 22.44 5.55
C LYS A 48 -7.22 21.02 4.98
N VAL A 49 -6.11 20.32 5.15
CA VAL A 49 -6.04 18.88 4.90
C VAL A 49 -6.50 18.14 6.14
N THR A 50 -7.46 17.24 5.99
CA THR A 50 -7.97 16.39 7.07
C THR A 50 -7.59 14.94 6.80
N VAL A 51 -7.02 14.29 7.81
CA VAL A 51 -6.77 12.85 7.82
C VAL A 51 -7.76 12.21 8.78
N GLY A 52 -8.59 11.30 8.28
CA GLY A 52 -9.60 10.62 9.08
C GLY A 52 -9.03 9.55 10.01
N LYS A 53 -9.96 8.77 10.58
CA LYS A 53 -9.66 7.67 11.48
C LYS A 53 -8.88 6.57 10.77
N GLY A 54 -8.07 5.83 11.51
CA GLY A 54 -7.42 4.66 10.96
C GLY A 54 -6.49 3.93 11.93
N PHE A 55 -6.04 2.76 11.49
CA PHE A 55 -5.04 1.94 12.15
C PHE A 55 -3.87 1.64 11.21
N ALA A 56 -2.65 1.65 11.71
CA ALA A 56 -1.45 1.37 10.94
C ALA A 56 -0.44 0.56 11.74
N ILE A 57 0.42 -0.17 11.03
CA ILE A 57 1.61 -0.81 11.57
C ILE A 57 2.83 -0.29 10.81
N LEU A 58 3.85 0.14 11.54
CA LEU A 58 5.15 0.57 11.02
C LEU A 58 6.24 -0.20 11.77
N LYS A 59 6.89 -1.15 11.10
CA LYS A 59 7.94 -2.01 11.68
C LYS A 59 7.57 -2.61 13.04
N GLY A 60 6.35 -3.13 13.15
CA GLY A 60 5.81 -3.73 14.38
C GLY A 60 5.21 -2.75 15.39
N PHE A 61 5.49 -1.45 15.28
CA PHE A 61 4.83 -0.42 16.08
C PHE A 61 3.48 -0.05 15.47
N TYR A 62 2.47 0.23 16.30
CA TYR A 62 1.15 0.62 15.80
C TYR A 62 0.88 2.11 15.97
N HIS A 63 -0.02 2.63 15.13
CA HIS A 63 -0.71 3.89 15.34
C HIS A 63 -2.20 3.69 15.17
N TYR A 64 -2.96 4.20 16.13
CA TYR A 64 -4.40 4.22 16.08
C TYR A 64 -4.88 5.67 16.23
N ASN A 65 -5.74 6.09 15.31
CA ASN A 65 -6.35 7.41 15.30
C ASN A 65 -7.86 7.24 15.23
N ASP A 66 -8.55 7.69 16.27
CA ASP A 66 -10.00 7.51 16.45
C ASP A 66 -10.83 8.76 16.10
N SER A 67 -10.16 9.84 15.69
CA SER A 67 -10.78 11.13 15.36
C SER A 67 -10.07 11.81 14.18
N PRO A 68 -10.77 12.64 13.37
CA PRO A 68 -10.12 13.36 12.29
C PRO A 68 -9.03 14.33 12.80
N LYS A 69 -7.89 14.35 12.12
CA LYS A 69 -6.78 15.27 12.40
C LYS A 69 -6.61 16.26 11.25
N GLU A 70 -6.67 17.55 11.58
CA GLU A 70 -6.51 18.63 10.61
C GLU A 70 -5.07 19.14 10.54
N PHE A 71 -4.64 19.52 9.34
CA PHE A 71 -3.36 20.13 9.06
C PHE A 71 -3.54 21.40 8.24
N GLN A 72 -3.01 22.50 8.76
CA GLN A 72 -2.87 23.73 8.02
C GLN A 72 -1.66 23.62 7.09
N LEU A 73 -1.85 23.92 5.80
CA LEU A 73 -0.74 24.02 4.85
C LEU A 73 -0.53 25.49 4.48
N SER A 74 0.67 26.00 4.71
CA SER A 74 0.98 27.40 4.43
C SER A 74 1.39 27.58 2.97
N PRO A 75 0.82 28.54 2.22
CA PRO A 75 1.32 28.90 0.91
C PRO A 75 2.70 29.57 1.01
N ASP A 76 3.44 29.54 -0.10
CA ASP A 76 4.57 30.42 -0.32
C ASP A 76 4.10 31.66 -1.11
N ALA A 77 4.76 32.80 -0.87
CA ALA A 77 4.36 34.08 -1.44
C ALA A 77 4.48 34.11 -2.97
N ASN A 78 5.43 33.37 -3.55
CA ASN A 78 5.83 33.51 -4.94
C ASN A 78 5.52 32.26 -5.76
N TYR A 79 5.72 31.08 -5.18
CA TYR A 79 5.68 29.81 -5.90
C TYR A 79 4.76 28.78 -5.25
N PRO A 80 4.21 27.82 -6.04
CA PRO A 80 3.52 26.69 -5.44
C PRO A 80 4.47 25.76 -4.68
N LYS A 81 3.92 24.97 -3.75
CA LYS A 81 4.63 23.93 -2.99
C LYS A 81 3.87 22.62 -3.01
N ILE A 82 4.60 21.50 -2.91
CA ILE A 82 4.01 20.19 -2.59
C ILE A 82 4.21 19.91 -1.11
N TYR A 83 3.14 19.52 -0.42
CA TYR A 83 3.18 18.96 0.92
C TYR A 83 2.94 17.46 0.84
N ARG A 84 3.50 16.72 1.78
CA ARG A 84 3.25 15.28 1.95
C ARG A 84 2.71 15.02 3.35
N VAL A 85 1.59 14.30 3.42
CA VAL A 85 1.02 13.79 4.68
C VAL A 85 1.69 12.47 4.99
N ILE A 86 2.30 12.39 6.16
CA ILE A 86 3.19 11.31 6.56
C ILE A 86 2.71 10.72 7.87
N LEU A 87 2.74 9.40 7.95
CA LEU A 87 2.72 8.68 9.22
C LEU A 87 4.16 8.27 9.55
N GLN A 88 4.70 8.81 10.63
CA GLN A 88 6.10 8.63 11.01
C GLN A 88 6.20 7.83 12.31
N LEU A 89 6.96 6.74 12.28
CA LEU A 89 7.57 6.13 13.45
C LEU A 89 8.88 6.86 13.75
N ASN A 90 9.06 7.26 15.00
CA ASN A 90 10.29 7.77 15.57
C ASN A 90 10.60 7.02 16.87
N VAL A 91 11.54 6.08 16.79
CA VAL A 91 11.94 5.20 17.89
C VAL A 91 12.60 6.00 19.01
N SER A 92 13.46 6.96 18.67
CA SER A 92 14.15 7.81 19.65
C SER A 92 13.19 8.69 20.45
N GLN A 93 12.03 9.03 19.88
CA GLN A 93 10.97 9.79 20.55
C GLN A 93 9.84 8.92 21.08
N SER A 94 9.93 7.59 20.96
CA SER A 94 8.87 6.65 21.35
C SER A 94 7.50 7.05 20.80
N SER A 95 7.44 7.45 19.51
CA SER A 95 6.21 7.98 18.92
C SER A 95 5.94 7.42 17.54
N VAL A 96 4.66 7.18 17.25
CA VAL A 96 4.13 7.07 15.91
C VAL A 96 3.10 8.19 15.74
N LYS A 97 3.22 9.04 14.72
CA LYS A 97 2.32 10.20 14.57
C LYS A 97 2.12 10.63 13.13
N LEU A 98 0.93 11.17 12.88
CA LEU A 98 0.62 11.90 11.65
C LEU A 98 1.26 13.30 11.66
N LEU A 99 1.96 13.64 10.59
CA LEU A 99 2.57 14.95 10.35
C LEU A 99 2.47 15.36 8.89
N VAL A 100 2.75 16.63 8.61
CA VAL A 100 2.89 17.15 7.24
C VAL A 100 4.30 17.69 7.03
N ARG A 101 4.89 17.37 5.88
CA ARG A 101 6.18 17.90 5.46
C ARG A 101 6.02 18.75 4.20
N ALA A 102 6.62 19.93 4.20
CA ALA A 102 6.63 20.84 3.06
C ALA A 102 7.82 20.54 2.13
N GLY A 103 7.62 20.65 0.83
CA GLY A 103 8.67 20.61 -0.19
C GLY A 103 9.25 22.00 -0.47
N GLY A 104 10.18 22.07 -1.41
CA GLY A 104 10.70 23.35 -1.90
C GLY A 104 9.65 24.11 -2.71
N ALA A 105 9.59 25.44 -2.54
CA ALA A 105 8.77 26.30 -3.38
C ALA A 105 9.47 26.54 -4.72
N SER A 106 8.79 26.24 -5.83
CA SER A 106 9.30 26.51 -7.18
C SER A 106 8.17 26.48 -8.22
N SER A 107 8.43 26.91 -9.45
CA SER A 107 7.46 26.80 -10.55
C SER A 107 7.07 25.33 -10.84
N ALA A 108 7.99 24.40 -10.61
CA ALA A 108 7.82 22.96 -10.70
C ALA A 108 8.16 22.29 -9.35
N PRO A 109 7.27 22.40 -8.34
CA PRO A 109 7.58 21.99 -6.98
C PRO A 109 7.75 20.48 -6.88
N ASN A 110 8.72 20.06 -6.07
CA ASN A 110 9.05 18.65 -5.88
C ASN A 110 8.39 18.08 -4.61
N THR A 111 8.18 16.77 -4.63
CA THR A 111 7.63 16.07 -3.47
C THR A 111 8.72 15.88 -2.40
N PRO A 112 8.43 16.16 -1.12
CA PRO A 112 9.35 15.88 -0.02
C PRO A 112 9.68 14.38 0.07
N ALA A 113 10.97 14.04 0.18
CA ALA A 113 11.40 12.65 0.37
C ALA A 113 10.89 12.07 1.71
N LEU A 114 10.72 10.74 1.73
CA LEU A 114 10.48 9.98 2.96
C LEU A 114 11.81 9.65 3.63
N THR A 115 11.82 9.62 4.95
CA THR A 115 12.94 9.14 5.76
C THR A 115 12.67 7.70 6.20
N ARG A 116 13.57 6.78 5.86
CA ARG A 116 13.53 5.37 6.25
C ARG A 116 14.92 4.94 6.71
N THR A 117 15.20 5.19 7.98
CA THR A 117 16.43 4.82 8.69
C THR A 117 16.08 3.79 9.77
N GLU A 118 17.06 3.46 10.63
CA GLU A 118 16.83 2.58 11.77
C GLU A 118 15.92 3.20 12.83
N THR A 119 16.03 4.52 13.03
CA THR A 119 15.30 5.26 14.08
C THR A 119 14.04 5.95 13.58
N ILE A 120 13.95 6.22 12.27
CA ILE A 120 12.81 6.89 11.63
C ILE A 120 12.29 6.03 10.49
N TYR A 121 11.00 5.72 10.50
CA TYR A 121 10.36 5.04 9.38
C TYR A 121 9.06 5.70 9.01
N GLU A 122 8.88 5.99 7.72
CA GLU A 122 7.78 6.81 7.23
C GLU A 122 6.96 6.13 6.13
N LEU A 123 5.65 6.31 6.25
CA LEU A 123 4.67 6.00 5.22
C LEU A 123 4.06 7.30 4.69
N SER A 124 3.85 7.39 3.38
CA SER A 124 3.17 8.53 2.74
C SER A 124 1.70 8.23 2.50
N LEU A 125 0.80 8.98 3.12
CA LEU A 125 -0.63 8.87 2.85
C LEU A 125 -1.00 9.58 1.55
N GLY A 126 -0.46 10.77 1.32
CA GLY A 126 -0.78 11.52 0.11
C GLY A 126 -0.03 12.83 0.00
N GLN A 127 -0.13 13.42 -1.18
CA GLN A 127 0.53 14.65 -1.56
C GLN A 127 -0.51 15.72 -1.88
N TYR A 128 -0.27 16.93 -1.42
CA TYR A 128 -1.11 18.09 -1.66
C TYR A 128 -0.31 19.19 -2.33
N ARG A 129 -0.87 19.79 -3.38
CA ARG A 129 -0.32 21.00 -3.98
C ARG A 129 -0.97 22.21 -3.35
N VAL A 130 -0.15 23.15 -2.89
CA VAL A 130 -0.58 24.45 -2.40
C VAL A 130 -0.13 25.48 -3.42
N ALA A 131 -1.09 26.16 -4.04
CA ALA A 131 -0.84 27.27 -4.95
C ALA A 131 -0.45 28.54 -4.19
N LYS A 132 0.19 29.50 -4.87
CA LYS A 132 0.60 30.79 -4.29
C LYS A 132 -0.55 31.57 -3.64
N ASN A 133 -1.78 31.40 -4.15
CA ASN A 133 -2.99 32.03 -3.62
C ASN A 133 -3.60 31.27 -2.43
N GLY A 134 -2.93 30.25 -1.90
CA GLY A 134 -3.43 29.42 -0.80
C GLY A 134 -4.35 28.28 -1.22
N GLY A 135 -4.69 28.15 -2.51
CA GLY A 135 -5.51 27.03 -3.00
C GLY A 135 -4.83 25.68 -2.75
N ILE A 136 -5.52 24.78 -2.05
CA ILE A 136 -5.05 23.41 -1.77
C ILE A 136 -5.75 22.44 -2.71
N THR A 137 -4.99 21.56 -3.36
CA THR A 137 -5.53 20.46 -4.16
C THR A 137 -4.83 19.16 -3.83
N LEU A 138 -5.58 18.04 -3.86
CA LEU A 138 -4.98 16.72 -3.77
C LEU A 138 -4.16 16.49 -5.05
N TYR A 139 -2.87 16.29 -4.90
CA TYR A 139 -1.95 16.05 -6.01
C TYR A 139 -1.81 14.56 -6.31
N ARG A 140 -1.72 13.73 -5.27
CA ARG A 140 -1.66 12.27 -5.39
C ARG A 140 -2.13 11.62 -4.09
N ASP A 141 -3.04 10.65 -4.20
CA ASP A 141 -3.29 9.70 -3.11
C ASP A 141 -2.25 8.57 -3.19
N GLU A 142 -1.51 8.35 -2.11
CA GLU A 142 -0.40 7.39 -2.06
C GLU A 142 -0.71 6.18 -1.18
N ARG A 143 -1.90 6.13 -0.55
CA ARG A 143 -2.28 5.09 0.41
C ARG A 143 -2.20 3.68 -0.20
N SER A 144 -2.67 3.51 -1.43
CA SER A 144 -2.66 2.22 -2.13
C SER A 144 -1.29 1.85 -2.74
N ASN A 145 -0.30 2.75 -2.70
CA ASN A 145 1.01 2.50 -3.30
C ASN A 145 1.94 1.78 -2.30
N ASN A 146 2.17 0.49 -2.53
CA ASN A 146 2.99 -0.37 -1.68
C ASN A 146 4.46 0.06 -1.55
N LEU A 147 4.98 0.95 -2.39
CA LEU A 147 6.36 1.46 -2.27
C LEU A 147 6.50 2.53 -1.18
N VAL A 148 5.45 3.33 -0.96
CA VAL A 148 5.48 4.50 -0.06
C VAL A 148 4.49 4.37 1.10
N CYS A 149 3.44 3.57 0.98
CA CYS A 149 2.48 3.21 2.02
C CYS A 149 2.03 1.75 1.83
N GLY A 150 0.86 1.52 1.24
CA GLY A 150 0.25 0.21 1.08
C GLY A 150 -0.58 -0.22 2.28
N ALA A 151 -1.27 -1.34 2.10
CA ALA A 151 -2.03 -1.99 3.16
C ALA A 151 -1.12 -2.82 4.08
N ILE A 152 -1.52 -2.95 5.34
CA ILE A 152 -0.99 -4.00 6.24
C ILE A 152 -1.27 -5.34 5.57
N ARG A 153 -0.22 -6.15 5.38
CA ARG A 153 -0.31 -7.44 4.70
C ARG A 153 0.73 -8.41 5.28
N PRO A 154 0.49 -9.72 5.27
CA PRO A 154 1.51 -10.68 5.70
C PRO A 154 2.79 -10.57 4.87
N LYS A 155 3.97 -10.60 5.50
CA LYS A 155 5.27 -10.62 4.80
C LYS A 155 5.47 -11.89 3.98
N THR A 156 4.91 -13.00 4.46
CA THR A 156 5.05 -14.31 3.83
C THR A 156 3.68 -14.85 3.46
N LEU A 157 3.40 -14.87 2.15
CA LEU A 157 2.23 -15.51 1.57
C LEU A 157 2.61 -16.83 0.86
N THR A 158 3.74 -17.44 1.21
CA THR A 158 4.31 -18.58 0.46
C THR A 158 3.32 -19.72 0.22
N ALA A 159 2.50 -20.08 1.22
CA ALA A 159 1.47 -21.11 1.07
C ALA A 159 0.37 -20.70 0.09
N TYR A 160 -0.10 -19.45 0.17
CA TYR A 160 -1.09 -18.90 -0.76
C TYR A 160 -0.52 -18.78 -2.18
N ASN A 161 0.72 -18.31 -2.31
CA ASN A 161 1.41 -18.20 -3.60
C ASN A 161 1.65 -19.58 -4.22
N ALA A 162 2.00 -20.58 -3.42
CA ALA A 162 2.12 -21.96 -3.88
C ALA A 162 0.76 -22.51 -4.34
N ALA A 163 -0.30 -22.30 -3.56
CA ALA A 163 -1.66 -22.70 -3.94
C ALA A 163 -2.13 -22.01 -5.23
N MET A 164 -1.86 -20.72 -5.40
CA MET A 164 -2.21 -20.00 -6.63
C MET A 164 -1.40 -20.45 -7.84
N LYS A 165 -0.11 -20.76 -7.67
CA LYS A 165 0.71 -21.37 -8.72
C LYS A 165 0.19 -22.75 -9.12
N GLU A 166 -0.24 -23.55 -8.15
CA GLU A 166 -0.81 -24.87 -8.42
C GLU A 166 -2.17 -24.76 -9.13
N ASN A 167 -3.03 -23.84 -8.71
CA ASN A 167 -4.29 -23.57 -9.41
C ASN A 167 -4.04 -23.11 -10.86
N GLN A 168 -3.03 -22.26 -11.09
CA GLN A 168 -2.64 -21.87 -12.45
C GLN A 168 -2.15 -23.08 -13.26
N ARG A 169 -1.31 -23.95 -12.68
CA ARG A 169 -0.83 -25.17 -13.35
C ARG A 169 -1.99 -26.09 -13.74
N LEU A 170 -2.92 -26.34 -12.82
CA LEU A 170 -4.10 -27.18 -13.05
C LEU A 170 -5.02 -26.57 -14.12
N PHE A 171 -5.20 -25.25 -14.09
CA PHE A 171 -5.94 -24.53 -15.12
C PHE A 171 -5.27 -24.67 -16.48
N ASP A 172 -3.95 -24.48 -16.57
CA ASP A 172 -3.20 -24.59 -17.83
C ASP A 172 -3.26 -26.00 -18.40
N GLU A 173 -3.18 -27.03 -17.55
CA GLU A 173 -3.32 -28.44 -17.95
C GLU A 173 -4.72 -28.77 -18.45
N TRP A 174 -5.75 -28.39 -17.69
CA TRP A 174 -7.13 -28.54 -18.12
C TRP A 174 -7.38 -27.78 -19.44
N PHE A 175 -6.92 -26.54 -19.54
CA PHE A 175 -7.14 -25.67 -20.69
C PHE A 175 -6.47 -26.26 -21.95
N LYS A 176 -5.26 -26.80 -21.84
CA LYS A 176 -4.60 -27.54 -22.93
C LYS A 176 -5.43 -28.74 -23.40
N GLN A 177 -6.05 -29.49 -22.48
CA GLN A 177 -6.91 -30.62 -22.84
C GLN A 177 -8.23 -30.17 -23.49
N GLN A 178 -8.70 -28.95 -23.22
CA GLN A 178 -9.89 -28.40 -23.86
C GLN A 178 -9.63 -27.83 -25.25
N GLN A 179 -8.38 -27.61 -25.65
CA GLN A 179 -8.10 -27.04 -26.96
C GLN A 179 -8.53 -27.98 -28.09
N GLY A 180 -9.28 -27.43 -29.05
CA GLY A 180 -9.85 -28.22 -30.15
C GLY A 180 -10.93 -29.23 -29.75
N THR A 181 -11.38 -29.25 -28.48
CA THR A 181 -12.48 -30.12 -28.02
C THR A 181 -13.76 -29.31 -27.77
N GLY A 182 -14.93 -29.92 -27.99
CA GLY A 182 -16.24 -29.30 -27.78
C GLY A 182 -16.92 -28.74 -29.04
N TRP A 183 -17.99 -27.98 -28.83
CA TRP A 183 -18.85 -27.37 -29.88
C TRP A 183 -18.37 -25.97 -30.29
N ARG A 184 -17.54 -25.33 -29.45
CA ARG A 184 -16.81 -24.10 -29.75
C ARG A 184 -15.38 -24.28 -29.29
N ASN A 185 -14.47 -24.33 -30.27
CA ASN A 185 -13.09 -24.68 -30.00
C ASN A 185 -12.30 -23.43 -29.61
N ILE A 186 -11.38 -23.59 -28.66
CA ILE A 186 -10.37 -22.58 -28.35
C ILE A 186 -9.03 -23.10 -28.84
N TYR A 187 -8.30 -22.27 -29.58
CA TYR A 187 -6.97 -22.58 -30.12
C TYR A 187 -5.96 -21.55 -29.64
N THR A 188 -4.80 -22.00 -29.15
CA THR A 188 -3.67 -21.13 -28.80
C THR A 188 -2.42 -21.58 -29.58
N GLN A 189 -2.17 -20.93 -30.72
CA GLN A 189 -1.05 -21.28 -31.61
C GLN A 189 -0.75 -20.12 -32.57
N SER A 190 0.45 -20.09 -33.15
CA SER A 190 0.90 -19.02 -34.05
C SER A 190 0.38 -19.15 -35.49
N THR A 191 -0.12 -20.32 -35.87
CA THR A 191 -0.65 -20.59 -37.21
C THR A 191 -2.17 -20.71 -37.19
N THR A 192 -2.83 -20.38 -38.30
CA THR A 192 -4.29 -20.50 -38.43
C THR A 192 -4.75 -21.92 -38.11
N PRO A 193 -5.72 -22.10 -37.18
CA PRO A 193 -6.22 -23.43 -36.82
C PRO A 193 -6.83 -24.20 -37.99
N THR A 194 -6.43 -25.46 -38.15
CA THR A 194 -7.03 -26.39 -39.11
C THR A 194 -8.26 -27.07 -38.51
N GLY A 195 -9.35 -27.17 -39.28
CA GLY A 195 -10.59 -27.82 -38.82
C GLY A 195 -11.43 -27.01 -37.83
N ALA A 196 -11.20 -25.70 -37.70
CA ALA A 196 -12.02 -24.83 -36.85
C ALA A 196 -13.46 -24.70 -37.37
N VAL A 197 -14.43 -24.75 -36.45
CA VAL A 197 -15.86 -24.54 -36.74
C VAL A 197 -16.26 -23.09 -36.52
N SER A 198 -17.39 -22.67 -37.11
CA SER A 198 -17.92 -21.31 -36.93
C SER A 198 -18.09 -20.98 -35.45
N GLY A 199 -17.52 -19.84 -35.02
CA GLY A 199 -17.56 -19.40 -33.63
C GLY A 199 -16.48 -19.97 -32.71
N SER A 200 -15.44 -20.60 -33.27
CA SER A 200 -14.19 -20.91 -32.56
C SER A 200 -13.43 -19.64 -32.18
N ILE A 201 -12.68 -19.68 -31.07
CA ILE A 201 -11.81 -18.60 -30.60
C ILE A 201 -10.36 -18.99 -30.91
N TRP A 202 -9.62 -18.08 -31.53
CA TRP A 202 -8.18 -18.25 -31.76
C TRP A 202 -7.41 -17.14 -31.04
N ILE A 203 -6.49 -17.56 -30.17
CA ILE A 203 -5.52 -16.69 -29.51
C ILE A 203 -4.19 -16.87 -30.24
N ASN A 204 -3.79 -15.85 -30.99
CA ASN A 204 -2.53 -15.86 -31.73
C ASN A 204 -1.38 -15.51 -30.78
N GLU A 205 -0.54 -16.48 -30.46
CA GLU A 205 0.69 -16.26 -29.71
C GLU A 205 1.75 -15.69 -30.65
N LEU A 206 1.93 -14.37 -30.61
CA LEU A 206 3.01 -13.68 -31.30
C LEU A 206 4.32 -14.01 -30.58
N THR A 207 5.17 -14.84 -31.19
CA THR A 207 6.58 -15.01 -30.82
C THR A 207 7.38 -13.76 -31.14
#